data_AF-C2JV27-F1
#
_entry.id   AF-C2JV27-F1
#
_cell.length_a   1.000
_cell.length_b   1.000
_cell.length_c   1.000
_cell.angle_alpha   90.00
_cell.angle_beta   90.00
_cell.angle_gamma   90.00
#
_symmetry.space_group_name_H-M   'P 1'
#
loop_
_entity.id
_entity.type
_entity.pdbx_description
1 polymer ?
#
loop_
_entity_poly.entity_id
_entity_poly.type
_entity_poly.pdbx_seq_one_letter_code
_entity_poly.pdbx_strand_id
1 'polypeptide(L)'
;MISEDLKTRLDTFIDAILAIIITIMVLELPAESWQNHTHISAFFLAVGIYAVSFCFVANIWYQQATLFSQVKQIPRRIVIWEFILVFLLSLVPALTRLMSGDVEVLSVVIYGALYLLVITVFRIISRTIVHQQASNKAEMQQIYTSIYGAHNLENFLMIAAIMVLAVFLPKAAYILYIAIPIRSFFTIDSDARELTGMQQMATTGQRNYLKMNRDQQMRFRRLVGEYIRDLRSAHGDQAANKAAWEKFSRTAQQELKIDPAMLDQWFTTFRQSKNKDYRNKTPRRPDSRRS
;
A
#
# COMPACT_ATOMS: atom_id res chain seq x y z
N MET A 1 -27.33 4.37 2.11
CA MET A 1 -25.99 4.51 1.50
C MET A 1 -25.97 5.77 0.65
N ILE A 2 -24.79 6.30 0.30
CA ILE A 2 -24.69 7.39 -0.70
C ILE A 2 -24.77 6.82 -2.12
N SER A 3 -25.21 7.61 -3.09
CA SER A 3 -25.21 7.20 -4.51
C SER A 3 -23.78 7.03 -5.04
N GLU A 4 -23.63 6.25 -6.10
CA GLU A 4 -22.34 6.03 -6.77
C GLU A 4 -21.73 7.34 -7.29
N ASP A 5 -22.54 8.22 -7.87
CA ASP A 5 -22.11 9.56 -8.28
C ASP A 5 -21.58 10.40 -7.11
N LEU A 6 -22.27 10.36 -5.96
CA LEU A 6 -21.85 11.14 -4.79
C LEU A 6 -20.56 10.57 -4.18
N LYS A 7 -20.37 9.24 -4.24
CA LYS A 7 -19.10 8.59 -3.88
C LYS A 7 -17.98 9.10 -4.80
N THR A 8 -18.14 9.01 -6.11
CA THR A 8 -17.10 9.42 -7.06
C THR A 8 -16.71 10.89 -6.88
N ARG A 9 -17.68 11.76 -6.59
CA ARG A 9 -17.43 13.18 -6.28
C ARG A 9 -16.69 13.37 -4.96
N LEU A 10 -17.02 12.59 -3.94
CA LEU A 10 -16.32 12.62 -2.65
C LEU A 10 -14.87 12.16 -2.80
N ASP A 11 -14.64 11.04 -3.48
CA ASP A 11 -13.30 10.49 -3.74
C ASP A 11 -12.43 11.54 -4.47
N THR A 12 -12.96 12.10 -5.56
CA THR A 12 -12.28 13.19 -6.32
C THR A 12 -11.98 14.41 -5.45
N PHE A 13 -12.90 14.79 -4.55
CA PHE A 13 -12.70 15.93 -3.66
C PHE A 13 -11.60 15.68 -2.62
N ILE A 14 -11.58 14.49 -2.03
CA ILE A 14 -10.56 14.08 -1.07
C ILE A 14 -9.18 14.01 -1.73
N ASP A 15 -9.09 13.44 -2.94
CA ASP A 15 -7.84 13.40 -3.72
C ASP A 15 -7.28 14.80 -3.97
N ALA A 16 -8.15 15.76 -4.32
CA ALA A 16 -7.74 17.14 -4.50
C ALA A 16 -7.19 17.78 -3.22
N ILE A 17 -7.81 17.52 -2.06
CA ILE A 17 -7.30 18.03 -0.78
C ILE A 17 -5.96 17.38 -0.42
N LEU A 18 -5.82 16.07 -0.60
CA LEU A 18 -4.58 15.36 -0.28
C LEU A 18 -3.42 15.82 -1.18
N ALA A 19 -3.68 16.10 -2.46
CA ALA A 19 -2.70 16.70 -3.35
C ALA A 19 -2.22 18.08 -2.83
N ILE A 20 -3.13 18.93 -2.35
CA ILE A 20 -2.79 20.23 -1.76
C ILE A 20 -1.99 20.07 -0.46
N ILE A 21 -2.36 19.12 0.41
CA ILE A 21 -1.61 18.86 1.65
C ILE A 21 -0.16 18.46 1.31
N ILE A 22 0.01 17.57 0.33
CA ILE A 22 1.33 17.12 -0.12
C ILE A 22 2.18 18.28 -0.67
N THR A 23 1.59 19.19 -1.43
CA THR A 23 2.33 20.36 -1.95
C THR A 23 2.63 21.39 -0.87
N ILE A 24 1.75 21.60 0.10
CA ILE A 24 2.03 22.50 1.22
C ILE A 24 3.17 21.95 2.09
N MET A 25 3.26 20.63 2.28
CA MET A 25 4.34 20.03 3.10
C MET A 25 5.74 20.41 2.61
N VAL A 26 5.98 20.51 1.30
CA VAL A 26 7.31 20.89 0.80
C VAL A 26 7.60 22.37 0.98
N LEU A 27 6.56 23.21 1.00
CA LEU A 27 6.69 24.66 1.20
C LEU A 27 7.03 25.02 2.65
N GLU A 28 6.73 24.15 3.61
CA GLU A 28 7.03 24.34 5.05
C GLU A 28 8.48 23.95 5.42
N LEU A 29 9.31 23.55 4.46
CA LEU A 29 10.73 23.27 4.71
C LEU A 29 11.48 24.55 5.13
N PRO A 30 12.31 24.50 6.19
CA PRO A 30 12.99 25.67 6.74
C PRO A 30 14.13 26.14 5.81
N ALA A 31 13.81 26.99 4.84
CA ALA A 31 14.74 27.54 3.86
C ALA A 31 15.85 28.43 4.47
N GLU A 32 15.59 29.02 5.65
CA GLU A 32 16.53 29.90 6.37
C GLU A 32 17.83 29.17 6.75
N SER A 33 17.77 27.85 6.98
CA SER A 33 18.95 27.02 7.32
C SER A 33 19.98 26.92 6.18
N TRP A 34 19.62 27.32 4.96
CA TRP A 34 20.50 27.35 3.78
C TRP A 34 21.29 28.67 3.65
N GLN A 35 20.79 29.79 4.19
CA GLN A 35 21.31 31.13 3.85
C GLN A 35 22.79 31.35 4.21
N ASN A 36 23.33 30.66 5.21
CA ASN A 36 24.73 30.82 5.64
C ASN A 36 25.59 29.55 5.46
N HIS A 37 25.05 28.47 4.88
CA HIS A 37 25.71 27.16 4.73
C HIS A 37 26.25 26.52 6.04
N THR A 38 26.08 27.17 7.19
CA THR A 38 26.56 26.75 8.51
C THR A 38 25.76 25.58 9.09
N HIS A 39 24.53 25.37 8.60
CA HIS A 39 23.58 24.38 9.13
C HIS A 39 23.05 23.42 8.07
N ILE A 40 23.89 23.07 7.08
CA ILE A 40 23.55 22.11 6.01
C ILE A 40 23.05 20.76 6.56
N SER A 41 23.64 20.27 7.66
CA SER A 41 23.20 19.02 8.29
C SER A 41 21.78 19.11 8.85
N ALA A 42 21.40 20.25 9.42
CA ALA A 42 20.05 20.49 9.92
C ALA A 42 19.03 20.60 8.77
N PHE A 43 19.41 21.18 7.63
CA PHE A 43 18.58 21.20 6.44
C PHE A 43 18.30 19.78 5.91
N PHE A 44 19.34 18.93 5.78
CA PHE A 44 19.14 17.54 5.35
C PHE A 44 18.30 16.73 6.33
N LEU A 45 18.43 16.99 7.64
CA LEU A 45 17.55 16.42 8.66
C LEU A 45 16.09 16.82 8.41
N ALA A 46 15.82 18.11 8.20
CA ALA A 46 14.48 18.62 7.90
C ALA A 46 13.88 18.00 6.63
N VAL A 47 14.70 17.85 5.57
CA VAL A 47 14.30 17.13 4.34
C VAL A 47 13.97 15.67 4.64
N GLY A 48 14.74 15.00 5.51
CA GLY A 48 14.48 13.64 5.95
C GLY A 48 13.12 13.49 6.65
N ILE A 49 12.76 14.41 7.55
CA ILE A 49 11.45 14.40 8.23
C ILE A 49 10.34 14.68 7.22
N TYR A 50 10.53 15.66 6.33
CA TYR A 50 9.59 15.93 5.27
C TYR A 50 9.32 14.69 4.42
N ALA A 51 10.36 13.96 4.01
CA ALA A 51 10.22 12.74 3.21
C ALA A 51 9.37 11.68 3.93
N VAL A 52 9.43 11.66 5.25
CA VAL A 52 8.71 10.71 6.11
C VAL A 52 7.25 11.10 6.26
N SER A 53 6.98 12.39 6.50
CA SER A 53 5.62 12.94 6.48
C SER A 53 4.97 12.77 5.11
N PHE A 54 5.72 12.98 4.03
CA PHE A 54 5.29 12.71 2.66
C PHE A 54 4.91 11.23 2.49
N CYS A 55 5.80 10.30 2.86
CA CYS A 55 5.53 8.86 2.79
C CYS A 55 4.31 8.48 3.63
N PHE A 56 4.12 9.11 4.79
CA PHE A 56 2.97 8.87 5.66
C PHE A 56 1.66 9.28 4.99
N VAL A 57 1.54 10.53 4.52
CA VAL A 57 0.33 11.01 3.85
C VAL A 57 0.06 10.21 2.57
N ALA A 58 1.10 9.91 1.78
CA ALA A 58 0.97 9.10 0.57
C ALA A 58 0.53 7.67 0.86
N ASN A 59 1.00 7.06 1.95
CA ASN A 59 0.55 5.74 2.39
C ASN A 59 -0.93 5.77 2.81
N ILE A 60 -1.37 6.78 3.58
CA ILE A 60 -2.78 6.93 3.94
C ILE A 60 -3.65 7.09 2.68
N TRP A 61 -3.23 7.93 1.74
CA TRP A 61 -3.90 8.06 0.44
C TRP A 61 -3.99 6.72 -0.29
N TYR A 62 -2.88 5.97 -0.37
CA TYR A 62 -2.87 4.65 -1.02
C TYR A 62 -3.85 3.66 -0.37
N GLN A 63 -3.87 3.60 0.96
CA GLN A 63 -4.79 2.73 1.69
C GLN A 63 -6.26 3.13 1.46
N GLN A 64 -6.53 4.43 1.43
CA GLN A 64 -7.86 5.00 1.17
C GLN A 64 -8.32 4.70 -0.27
N ALA A 65 -7.49 4.98 -1.27
CA ALA A 65 -7.77 4.65 -2.67
C ALA A 65 -8.03 3.15 -2.86
N THR A 66 -7.22 2.31 -2.20
CA THR A 66 -7.40 0.85 -2.24
C THR A 66 -8.72 0.43 -1.59
N LEU A 67 -9.06 0.99 -0.43
CA LEU A 67 -10.34 0.73 0.25
C LEU A 67 -11.53 1.12 -0.63
N PHE A 68 -11.52 2.31 -1.23
CA PHE A 68 -12.63 2.80 -2.05
C PHE A 68 -12.76 2.10 -3.40
N SER A 69 -11.67 1.61 -3.98
CA SER A 69 -11.71 0.81 -5.21
C SER A 69 -12.45 -0.53 -5.04
N GLN A 70 -12.50 -1.07 -3.82
CA GLN A 70 -13.14 -2.36 -3.52
C GLN A 70 -14.62 -2.22 -3.19
N VAL A 71 -15.11 -0.98 -3.04
CA VAL A 71 -16.40 -0.69 -2.43
C VAL A 71 -17.32 0.03 -3.41
N LYS A 72 -18.51 -0.55 -3.69
CA LYS A 72 -19.50 0.05 -4.60
C LYS A 72 -20.32 1.16 -3.96
N GLN A 73 -20.58 1.09 -2.65
CA GLN A 73 -21.44 2.04 -1.94
C GLN A 73 -20.92 2.29 -0.53
N ILE A 74 -20.97 3.55 -0.09
CA ILE A 74 -20.45 3.97 1.21
C ILE A 74 -21.63 4.39 2.12
N PRO A 75 -21.64 4.00 3.40
CA PRO A 75 -22.65 4.51 4.34
C PRO A 75 -22.45 6.01 4.62
N ARG A 76 -23.53 6.77 4.76
CA ARG A 76 -23.49 8.24 4.93
C ARG A 76 -22.66 8.68 6.15
N ARG A 77 -22.60 7.86 7.21
CA ARG A 77 -21.79 8.13 8.41
C ARG A 77 -20.29 8.17 8.13
N ILE A 78 -19.81 7.47 7.10
CA ILE A 78 -18.39 7.43 6.75
C ILE A 78 -17.92 8.74 6.13
N VAL A 79 -18.80 9.46 5.42
CA VAL A 79 -18.47 10.77 4.85
C VAL A 79 -17.93 11.75 5.90
N ILE A 80 -18.51 11.75 7.11
CA ILE A 80 -18.03 12.60 8.21
C ILE A 80 -16.64 12.14 8.68
N TRP A 81 -16.42 10.83 8.78
CA TRP A 81 -15.12 10.29 9.15
C TRP A 81 -14.04 10.60 8.12
N GLU A 82 -14.37 10.62 6.83
CA GLU A 82 -13.45 11.06 5.78
C GLU A 82 -13.03 12.52 5.97
N PHE A 83 -13.98 13.41 6.26
CA PHE A 83 -13.65 14.81 6.55
C PHE A 83 -12.80 14.97 7.80
N ILE A 84 -13.06 14.18 8.86
CA ILE A 84 -12.20 14.15 10.04
C ILE A 84 -10.81 13.67 9.65
N LEU A 85 -10.68 12.60 8.86
CA LEU A 85 -9.39 12.07 8.42
C LEU A 85 -8.58 13.13 7.66
N VAL A 86 -9.21 13.78 6.69
CA VAL A 86 -8.57 14.81 5.86
C VAL A 86 -8.22 16.05 6.69
N PHE A 87 -9.05 16.43 7.66
CA PHE A 87 -8.73 17.48 8.62
C PHE A 87 -7.50 17.14 9.46
N LEU A 88 -7.35 15.89 9.92
CA LEU A 88 -6.16 15.49 10.65
C LEU A 88 -4.91 15.49 9.75
N LEU A 89 -5.06 15.04 8.50
CA LEU A 89 -3.98 15.07 7.52
C LEU A 89 -3.54 16.51 7.18
N SER A 90 -4.45 17.48 7.20
CA SER A 90 -4.09 18.89 6.95
C SER A 90 -3.26 19.52 8.07
N LEU A 91 -3.20 18.90 9.26
CA LEU A 91 -2.31 19.31 10.35
C LEU A 91 -0.87 18.79 10.19
N VAL A 92 -0.65 17.77 9.35
CA VAL A 92 0.66 17.15 9.14
C VAL A 92 1.74 18.16 8.69
N PRO A 93 1.51 19.09 7.74
CA PRO A 93 2.52 20.06 7.34
C PRO A 93 3.04 20.90 8.51
N ALA A 94 2.13 21.45 9.32
CA ALA A 94 2.49 22.30 10.46
C ALA A 94 3.28 21.52 11.53
N LEU A 95 2.86 20.29 11.85
CA LEU A 95 3.56 19.47 12.83
C LEU A 95 4.89 18.91 12.31
N THR A 96 5.01 18.69 11.00
CA THR A 96 6.27 18.33 10.35
C THR A 96 7.29 19.44 10.50
N ARG A 97 6.89 20.69 10.26
CA ARG A 97 7.74 21.86 10.50
C ARG A 97 8.14 21.97 11.97
N LEU A 98 7.20 21.80 12.89
CA LEU A 98 7.46 21.82 14.33
C LEU A 98 8.50 20.76 14.74
N MET A 99 8.44 19.56 14.14
CA MET A 99 9.39 18.47 14.38
C MET A 99 10.75 18.68 13.69
N SER A 100 10.81 19.51 12.66
CA SER A 100 12.03 19.84 11.90
C SER A 100 12.90 20.94 12.50
N GLY A 101 12.36 21.70 13.46
CA GLY A 101 13.14 22.64 14.26
C GLY A 101 13.92 21.92 15.37
N ASP A 102 13.93 22.50 16.57
CA ASP A 102 14.58 21.87 17.72
C ASP A 102 13.86 20.59 18.13
N VAL A 103 14.64 19.52 18.33
CA VAL A 103 14.13 18.19 18.71
C VAL A 103 13.71 18.21 20.18
N GLU A 104 12.56 18.80 20.45
CA GLU A 104 11.92 18.81 21.76
C GLU A 104 10.98 17.60 21.88
N VAL A 105 10.93 17.03 23.09
CA VAL A 105 10.07 15.87 23.41
C VAL A 105 8.61 16.18 23.07
N LEU A 106 8.15 17.41 23.34
CA LEU A 106 6.79 17.84 23.08
C LEU A 106 6.42 17.74 21.59
N SER A 107 7.30 18.20 20.70
CA SER A 107 7.08 18.14 19.25
C SER A 107 6.94 16.70 18.75
N VAL A 108 7.78 15.79 19.25
CA VAL A 108 7.72 14.36 18.88
C VAL A 108 6.43 13.71 19.40
N VAL A 109 6.02 14.00 20.63
CA VAL A 109 4.80 13.46 21.23
C VAL A 109 3.55 13.96 20.49
N ILE A 110 3.47 15.25 20.16
CA ILE A 110 2.35 15.84 19.43
C ILE A 110 2.25 15.24 18.03
N TYR A 111 3.37 15.11 17.32
CA TYR A 111 3.41 14.47 16.01
C TYR A 111 2.96 12.99 16.08
N GLY A 112 3.48 12.23 17.05
CA GLY A 112 3.08 10.85 17.29
C GLY A 112 1.59 10.69 17.63
N ALA A 113 1.04 11.62 18.42
CA ALA A 113 -0.38 11.65 18.75
C ALA A 113 -1.26 11.90 17.52
N LEU A 114 -0.88 12.85 16.65
CA LEU A 114 -1.59 13.07 15.39
C LEU A 114 -1.56 11.81 14.52
N TYR A 115 -0.38 11.21 14.38
CA TYR A 115 -0.18 10.01 13.59
C TYR A 115 -1.09 8.86 14.07
N LEU A 116 -1.16 8.64 15.39
CA LEU A 116 -2.07 7.64 15.97
C LEU A 116 -3.53 7.96 15.70
N LEU A 117 -3.93 9.23 15.81
CA LEU A 117 -5.30 9.65 15.60
C LEU A 117 -5.72 9.39 14.15
N VAL A 118 -4.87 9.74 13.18
CA VAL A 118 -5.07 9.46 11.74
C VAL A 118 -5.26 7.96 11.50
N ILE A 119 -4.35 7.12 12.02
CA ILE A 119 -4.46 5.65 11.87
C ILE A 119 -5.74 5.12 12.51
N THR A 120 -6.10 5.63 13.68
CA THR A 120 -7.29 5.19 14.42
C THR A 120 -8.56 5.52 13.65
N VAL A 121 -8.67 6.76 13.14
CA VAL A 121 -9.79 7.19 12.30
C VAL A 121 -9.87 6.35 11.04
N PHE A 122 -8.75 6.15 10.33
CA PHE A 122 -8.73 5.32 9.14
C PHE A 122 -9.13 3.86 9.44
N ARG A 123 -8.73 3.31 10.58
CA ARG A 123 -9.13 1.96 11.02
C ARG A 123 -10.61 1.86 11.37
N ILE A 124 -11.23 2.92 11.91
CA ILE A 124 -12.68 2.98 12.12
C ILE A 124 -13.40 2.97 10.77
N ILE A 125 -12.93 3.77 9.82
CA ILE A 125 -13.47 3.83 8.45
C ILE A 125 -13.40 2.45 7.79
N SER A 126 -12.18 1.88 7.71
CA SER A 126 -11.96 0.57 7.08
C SER A 126 -12.82 -0.50 7.73
N ARG A 127 -12.91 -0.52 9.06
CA ARG A 127 -13.65 -1.55 9.79
C ARG A 127 -15.14 -1.49 9.48
N THR A 128 -15.69 -0.28 9.44
CA THR A 128 -17.11 -0.07 9.17
C THR A 128 -17.47 -0.51 7.75
N ILE A 129 -16.64 -0.16 6.76
CA ILE A 129 -16.87 -0.51 5.36
C ILE A 129 -16.70 -2.02 5.15
N VAL A 130 -15.62 -2.61 5.66
CA VAL A 130 -15.32 -4.05 5.48
C VAL A 130 -16.39 -4.93 6.12
N HIS A 131 -16.86 -4.60 7.34
CA HIS A 131 -17.93 -5.39 7.99
C HIS A 131 -19.29 -5.30 7.28
N GLN A 132 -19.55 -4.23 6.53
CA GLN A 132 -20.80 -4.08 5.80
C GLN A 132 -20.80 -4.81 4.46
N GLN A 133 -19.63 -4.95 3.83
CA GLN A 133 -19.51 -5.59 2.52
C GLN A 133 -19.16 -7.07 2.58
N ALA A 134 -18.27 -7.46 3.48
CA ALA A 134 -17.78 -8.82 3.50
C ALA A 134 -18.83 -9.76 4.08
N SER A 135 -19.19 -10.79 3.31
CA SER A 135 -20.18 -11.78 3.72
C SER A 135 -19.59 -12.75 4.74
N ASN A 136 -18.28 -13.03 4.64
CA ASN A 136 -17.58 -14.01 5.48
C ASN A 136 -16.24 -13.48 6.00
N LYS A 137 -15.73 -14.07 7.11
CA LYS A 137 -14.43 -13.71 7.72
C LYS A 137 -13.26 -13.79 6.73
N ALA A 138 -13.31 -14.72 5.78
CA ALA A 138 -12.26 -14.93 4.80
C ALA A 138 -12.14 -13.76 3.81
N GLU A 139 -13.28 -13.23 3.36
CA GLU A 139 -13.37 -12.05 2.49
C GLU A 139 -12.93 -10.78 3.24
N MET A 140 -13.33 -10.63 4.51
CA MET A 140 -12.83 -9.55 5.37
C MET A 140 -11.31 -9.55 5.44
N GLN A 141 -10.70 -10.72 5.68
CA GLN A 141 -9.25 -10.83 5.81
C GLN A 141 -8.53 -10.50 4.50
N GLN A 142 -9.08 -10.91 3.36
CA GLN A 142 -8.55 -10.57 2.05
C GLN A 142 -8.56 -9.05 1.83
N ILE A 143 -9.69 -8.38 2.11
CA ILE A 143 -9.83 -6.93 1.98
C ILE A 143 -8.86 -6.21 2.93
N TYR A 144 -8.78 -6.62 4.21
CA TYR A 144 -7.84 -6.01 5.16
C TYR A 144 -6.38 -6.14 4.72
N THR A 145 -5.99 -7.31 4.22
CA THR A 145 -4.63 -7.49 3.69
C THR A 145 -4.40 -6.70 2.42
N SER A 146 -5.47 -6.39 1.68
CA SER A 146 -5.37 -5.54 0.52
C SER A 146 -5.16 -4.07 0.86
N ILE A 147 -5.87 -3.59 1.88
CA ILE A 147 -5.80 -2.20 2.32
C ILE A 147 -4.47 -1.94 3.02
N TYR A 148 -4.04 -2.83 3.91
CA TYR A 148 -2.93 -2.55 4.81
C TYR A 148 -1.65 -3.33 4.54
N GLY A 149 -1.67 -4.24 3.56
CA GLY A 149 -0.56 -5.17 3.34
C GLY A 149 -0.49 -6.30 4.37
N ALA A 150 0.44 -7.23 4.14
CA ALA A 150 0.64 -8.39 5.03
C ALA A 150 1.31 -8.00 6.36
N HIS A 151 2.07 -6.90 6.36
CA HIS A 151 2.91 -6.45 7.48
C HIS A 151 2.25 -5.38 8.37
N ASN A 152 0.94 -5.16 8.24
CA ASN A 152 0.22 -4.13 8.99
C ASN A 152 0.38 -4.23 10.51
N LEU A 153 0.22 -5.44 11.06
CA LEU A 153 0.29 -5.64 12.51
C LEU A 153 1.69 -5.31 13.04
N GLU A 154 2.73 -5.70 12.30
CA GLU A 154 4.12 -5.42 12.60
C GLU A 154 4.39 -3.92 12.57
N ASN A 155 3.96 -3.21 11.51
CA ASN A 155 4.12 -1.75 11.42
C ASN A 155 3.37 -1.03 12.56
N PHE A 156 2.12 -1.40 12.85
CA PHE A 156 1.35 -0.79 13.94
C PHE A 156 2.00 -0.97 15.31
N LEU A 157 2.46 -2.19 15.62
CA LEU A 157 3.16 -2.48 16.89
C LEU A 157 4.49 -1.73 16.98
N MET A 158 5.22 -1.64 15.87
CA MET A 158 6.49 -0.92 15.81
C MET A 158 6.30 0.59 16.04
N ILE A 159 5.26 1.20 15.46
CA ILE A 159 4.91 2.61 15.71
C ILE A 159 4.55 2.83 17.18
N ALA A 160 3.75 1.94 17.78
CA ALA A 160 3.40 2.03 19.19
C ALA A 160 4.64 1.90 20.11
N ALA A 161 5.56 0.99 19.78
CA ALA A 161 6.83 0.83 20.49
C ALA A 161 7.71 2.08 20.38
N ILE A 162 7.72 2.76 19.24
CA ILE A 162 8.51 3.99 19.04
C ILE A 162 7.95 5.16 19.82
N MET A 163 6.63 5.29 19.97
CA MET A 163 6.08 6.31 20.87
C MET A 163 6.54 6.11 22.32
N VAL A 164 6.57 4.85 22.79
CA VAL A 164 7.08 4.55 24.14
C VAL A 164 8.56 4.89 24.21
N LEU A 165 9.34 4.53 23.19
CA LEU A 165 10.76 4.86 23.09
C LEU A 165 11.01 6.38 23.04
N ALA A 166 10.11 7.16 22.43
CA ALA A 166 10.25 8.61 22.29
C ALA A 166 10.28 9.34 23.64
N VAL A 167 9.61 8.79 24.66
CA VAL A 167 9.62 9.34 26.02
C VAL A 167 10.99 9.21 26.67
N PHE A 168 11.72 8.13 26.37
CA PHE A 168 13.02 7.83 27.00
C PHE A 168 14.22 8.25 26.15
N LEU A 169 14.13 8.11 24.83
CA LEU A 169 15.20 8.31 23.85
C LEU A 169 14.65 9.01 22.60
N PRO A 170 14.28 10.30 22.67
CA PRO A 170 13.63 11.02 21.58
C PRO A 170 14.47 11.00 20.29
N LYS A 171 15.81 11.12 20.39
CA LYS A 171 16.71 11.04 19.23
C LYS A 171 16.69 9.68 18.52
N ALA A 172 16.58 8.58 19.27
CA ALA A 172 16.51 7.24 18.68
C ALA A 172 15.13 6.97 18.06
N ALA A 173 14.07 7.38 18.76
CA ALA A 173 12.70 7.30 18.25
C ALA A 173 12.52 8.11 16.96
N TYR A 174 13.17 9.28 16.87
CA TYR A 174 13.19 10.13 15.69
C TYR A 174 13.76 9.43 14.46
N ILE A 175 14.92 8.76 14.58
CA ILE A 175 15.54 7.99 13.49
C ILE A 175 14.64 6.82 13.05
N LEU A 176 14.04 6.12 14.01
CA LEU A 176 13.13 5.01 13.71
C LEU A 176 11.82 5.49 13.05
N TYR A 177 11.28 6.64 13.49
CA TYR A 177 10.15 7.32 12.85
C TYR A 177 10.44 7.62 11.38
N ILE A 178 11.70 7.91 11.04
CA ILE A 178 12.11 8.16 9.66
C ILE A 178 12.21 6.85 8.84
N ALA A 179 12.86 5.83 9.37
CA ALA A 179 13.16 4.61 8.62
C ALA A 179 11.91 3.81 8.21
N ILE A 180 10.85 3.83 9.02
CA ILE A 180 9.71 2.94 8.87
C ILE A 180 8.74 3.34 7.76
N PRO A 181 8.28 4.60 7.65
CA PRO A 181 7.39 5.00 6.56
C PRO A 181 8.06 4.84 5.21
N ILE A 182 9.38 5.06 5.15
CA ILE A 182 10.18 4.81 3.94
C ILE A 182 10.15 3.32 3.59
N ARG A 183 10.50 2.42 4.52
CA ARG A 183 10.40 0.97 4.30
C ARG A 183 9.00 0.56 3.86
N SER A 184 7.98 1.03 4.59
CA SER A 184 6.57 0.74 4.33
C SER A 184 6.18 1.18 2.93
N PHE A 185 6.59 2.38 2.51
CA PHE A 185 6.29 2.94 1.20
C PHE A 185 6.88 2.09 0.07
N PHE A 186 8.13 1.64 0.20
CA PHE A 186 8.74 0.74 -0.78
C PHE A 186 8.13 -0.66 -0.80
N THR A 187 7.56 -1.13 0.31
CA THR A 187 6.85 -2.42 0.36
C THR A 187 5.40 -2.36 -0.14
N ILE A 188 4.81 -1.18 -0.35
CA ILE A 188 3.43 -1.05 -0.88
C ILE A 188 3.30 -1.72 -2.25
N ASP A 189 4.29 -1.52 -3.13
CA ASP A 189 4.25 -2.07 -4.51
C ASP A 189 4.45 -3.59 -4.52
N SER A 190 5.22 -4.17 -3.58
CA SER A 190 5.29 -5.63 -3.44
C SER A 190 3.94 -6.22 -3.02
N ASP A 191 3.29 -5.61 -2.02
CA ASP A 191 2.03 -6.11 -1.48
C ASP A 191 0.91 -6.00 -2.53
N ALA A 192 0.84 -4.88 -3.26
CA ALA A 192 -0.12 -4.66 -4.35
C ALA A 192 -0.02 -5.72 -5.46
N ARG A 193 1.21 -6.12 -5.82
CA ARG A 193 1.48 -7.14 -6.85
C ARG A 193 1.05 -8.53 -6.41
N GLU A 194 1.29 -8.88 -5.15
CA GLU A 194 0.84 -10.14 -4.57
C GLU A 194 -0.69 -10.24 -4.59
N LEU A 195 -1.38 -9.17 -4.22
CA LEU A 195 -2.85 -9.11 -4.18
C LEU A 195 -3.49 -9.16 -5.57
N THR A 196 -2.90 -8.47 -6.54
CA THR A 196 -3.34 -8.52 -7.95
C THR A 196 -3.25 -9.96 -8.48
N GLY A 197 -2.19 -10.69 -8.13
CA GLY A 197 -2.07 -12.11 -8.44
C GLY A 197 -3.16 -12.96 -7.81
N MET A 198 -3.45 -12.73 -6.54
CA MET A 198 -4.47 -13.48 -5.81
C MET A 198 -5.90 -13.21 -6.32
N GLN A 199 -6.21 -11.97 -6.68
CA GLN A 199 -7.51 -11.58 -7.23
C GLN A 199 -7.77 -12.20 -8.61
N GLN A 200 -6.72 -12.48 -9.37
CA GLN A 200 -6.83 -13.08 -10.71
C GLN A 200 -6.82 -14.62 -10.70
N MET A 201 -6.64 -15.24 -9.53
CA MET A 201 -6.82 -16.69 -9.37
C MET A 201 -8.29 -17.09 -9.49
N ALA A 202 -8.55 -18.31 -9.95
CA ALA A 202 -9.88 -18.91 -9.93
C ALA A 202 -10.46 -18.93 -8.50
N THR A 203 -11.78 -18.83 -8.37
CA THR A 203 -12.50 -18.80 -7.08
C THR A 203 -12.19 -20.01 -6.19
N THR A 204 -11.94 -21.18 -6.77
CA THR A 204 -11.48 -22.38 -6.07
C THR A 204 -10.11 -22.19 -5.41
N GLY A 205 -9.19 -21.49 -6.08
CA GLY A 205 -7.86 -21.17 -5.56
C GLY A 205 -7.91 -20.16 -4.42
N GLN A 206 -8.73 -19.12 -4.55
CA GLN A 206 -8.97 -18.16 -3.48
C GLN A 206 -9.53 -18.84 -2.22
N ARG A 207 -10.51 -19.75 -2.37
CA ARG A 207 -11.07 -20.52 -1.24
C ARG A 207 -10.05 -21.41 -0.55
N ASN A 208 -9.22 -22.11 -1.30
CA ASN A 208 -8.21 -23.01 -0.74
C ASN A 208 -7.08 -22.24 -0.06
N TYR A 209 -6.67 -21.12 -0.65
CA TYR A 209 -5.75 -20.18 -0.03
C TYR A 209 -6.24 -19.70 1.34
N LEU A 210 -7.54 -19.38 1.47
CA LEU A 210 -8.13 -18.94 2.73
C LEU A 210 -8.18 -20.05 3.81
N LYS A 211 -8.09 -21.33 3.42
CA LYS A 211 -8.00 -22.47 4.34
C LYS A 211 -6.57 -22.74 4.85
N MET A 212 -5.56 -22.16 4.21
CA MET A 212 -4.16 -22.31 4.63
C MET A 212 -3.89 -21.58 5.95
N ASN A 213 -2.90 -22.06 6.73
CA ASN A 213 -2.44 -21.35 7.92
C ASN A 213 -1.72 -20.04 7.54
N ARG A 214 -1.60 -19.08 8.46
CA ARG A 214 -0.95 -17.76 8.24
C ARG A 214 0.44 -17.87 7.61
N ASP A 215 1.28 -18.80 8.06
CA ASP A 215 2.63 -18.98 7.49
C ASP A 215 2.57 -19.43 6.02
N GLN A 216 1.69 -20.39 5.72
CA GLN A 216 1.46 -20.86 4.35
C GLN A 216 0.85 -19.78 3.47
N GLN A 217 -0.07 -18.97 3.99
CA GLN A 217 -0.65 -17.84 3.26
C GLN A 217 0.39 -16.78 2.91
N MET A 218 1.31 -16.45 3.83
CA MET A 218 2.38 -15.49 3.58
C MET A 218 3.37 -16.02 2.53
N ARG A 219 3.81 -17.27 2.67
CA ARG A 219 4.72 -17.92 1.70
C ARG A 219 4.08 -18.02 0.32
N PHE A 220 2.82 -18.44 0.24
CA PHE A 220 2.11 -18.53 -1.04
C PHE A 220 1.97 -17.16 -1.70
N ARG A 221 1.63 -16.12 -0.93
CA ARG A 221 1.60 -14.73 -1.40
C ARG A 221 2.92 -14.29 -1.99
N ARG A 222 4.02 -14.49 -1.26
CA ARG A 222 5.36 -14.16 -1.73
C ARG A 222 5.69 -14.88 -3.05
N LEU A 223 5.42 -16.18 -3.16
CA LEU A 223 5.68 -16.95 -4.37
C LEU A 223 4.88 -16.44 -5.58
N VAL A 224 3.62 -16.06 -5.38
CA VAL A 224 2.79 -15.45 -6.43
C VAL A 224 3.33 -14.08 -6.84
N GLY A 225 3.78 -13.26 -5.90
CA GLY A 225 4.43 -11.97 -6.18
C GLY A 225 5.72 -12.11 -6.98
N GLU A 226 6.57 -13.08 -6.62
CA GLU A 226 7.79 -13.42 -7.36
C GLU A 226 7.48 -13.89 -8.79
N TYR A 227 6.49 -14.76 -8.97
CA TYR A 227 6.04 -15.22 -10.29
C TYR A 227 5.57 -14.07 -11.20
N ILE A 228 4.78 -13.14 -10.67
CA ILE A 228 4.29 -11.98 -11.43
C ILE A 228 5.44 -11.04 -11.84
N ARG A 229 6.43 -10.88 -10.95
CA ARG A 229 7.63 -10.10 -11.23
C ARG A 229 8.43 -10.73 -12.38
N ASP A 230 8.67 -12.04 -12.31
CA ASP A 230 9.42 -12.80 -13.31
C ASP A 230 8.69 -12.73 -14.67
N LEU A 231 7.35 -12.88 -14.71
CA LEU A 231 6.55 -12.71 -15.92
C LEU A 231 6.64 -11.32 -16.56
N ARG A 232 6.72 -10.25 -15.75
CA ARG A 232 6.85 -8.89 -16.28
C ARG A 232 8.26 -8.67 -16.83
N SER A 233 9.29 -9.19 -16.16
CA SER A 233 10.68 -9.12 -16.60
C SER A 233 10.93 -9.89 -17.91
N ALA A 234 10.15 -10.93 -18.18
CA ALA A 234 10.22 -11.71 -19.41
C ALA A 234 9.80 -10.93 -20.67
N HIS A 235 9.15 -9.76 -20.55
CA HIS A 235 8.71 -8.92 -21.67
C HIS A 235 7.93 -9.66 -22.79
N GLY A 236 7.31 -10.80 -22.47
CA GLY A 236 6.56 -11.61 -23.44
C GLY A 236 7.33 -12.76 -24.09
N ASP A 237 8.60 -12.99 -23.72
CA ASP A 237 9.33 -14.18 -24.12
C ASP A 237 8.66 -15.45 -23.54
N GLN A 238 8.26 -16.35 -24.43
CA GLN A 238 7.60 -17.61 -24.06
C GLN A 238 8.52 -18.54 -23.26
N ALA A 239 9.82 -18.56 -23.56
CA ALA A 239 10.77 -19.40 -22.84
C ALA A 239 10.94 -18.93 -21.40
N ALA A 240 11.13 -17.62 -21.21
CA ALA A 240 11.22 -17.00 -19.88
C ALA A 240 9.91 -17.13 -19.08
N ASN A 241 8.75 -16.96 -19.72
CA ASN A 241 7.44 -17.16 -19.08
C ASN A 241 7.25 -18.62 -18.59
N LYS A 242 7.68 -19.59 -19.40
CA LYS A 242 7.62 -21.01 -19.04
C LYS A 242 8.56 -21.32 -17.87
N ALA A 243 9.78 -20.80 -17.90
CA ALA A 243 10.75 -20.96 -16.82
C ALA A 243 10.24 -20.34 -15.49
N ALA A 244 9.60 -19.16 -15.55
CA ALA A 244 8.98 -18.53 -14.39
C ALA A 244 7.85 -19.40 -13.79
N TRP A 245 7.02 -20.02 -14.63
CA TRP A 245 5.96 -20.93 -14.18
C TRP A 245 6.53 -22.20 -13.54
N GLU A 246 7.52 -22.84 -14.16
CA GLU A 246 8.15 -24.06 -13.64
C GLU A 246 8.80 -23.81 -12.28
N LYS A 247 9.50 -22.68 -12.14
CA LYS A 247 10.06 -22.21 -10.87
C LYS A 247 8.97 -22.04 -9.81
N PHE A 248 7.90 -21.33 -10.13
CA PHE A 248 6.77 -21.12 -9.21
C PHE A 248 6.11 -22.44 -8.78
N SER A 249 5.75 -23.31 -9.73
CA SER A 249 5.06 -24.57 -9.44
C SER A 249 5.92 -25.51 -8.61
N ARG A 250 7.24 -25.57 -8.89
CA ARG A 250 8.18 -26.42 -8.17
C ARG A 250 8.36 -25.95 -6.72
N THR A 251 8.55 -24.65 -6.52
CA THR A 251 8.71 -24.10 -5.16
C THR A 251 7.42 -24.22 -4.36
N ALA A 252 6.25 -23.97 -4.96
CA ALA A 252 4.96 -24.16 -4.30
C ALA A 252 4.71 -25.64 -3.93
N GLN A 253 5.13 -26.59 -4.76
CA GLN A 253 5.05 -28.01 -4.42
C GLN A 253 5.99 -28.39 -3.27
N GLN A 254 7.22 -27.87 -3.27
CA GLN A 254 8.23 -28.19 -2.25
C GLN A 254 7.93 -27.55 -0.89
N GLU A 255 7.59 -26.26 -0.87
CA GLU A 255 7.40 -25.52 0.39
C GLU A 255 5.99 -25.65 0.95
N LEU A 256 4.97 -25.71 0.09
CA LEU A 256 3.56 -25.66 0.49
C LEU A 256 2.82 -26.97 0.26
N LYS A 257 3.47 -27.98 -0.34
CA LYS A 257 2.89 -29.29 -0.68
C LYS A 257 1.62 -29.17 -1.53
N ILE A 258 1.55 -28.13 -2.37
CA ILE A 258 0.42 -27.92 -3.29
C ILE A 258 0.71 -28.69 -4.58
N ASP A 259 -0.26 -29.48 -5.04
CA ASP A 259 -0.17 -30.22 -6.29
C ASP A 259 -0.06 -29.26 -7.50
N PRO A 260 0.93 -29.43 -8.40
CA PRO A 260 1.05 -28.66 -9.63
C PRO A 260 -0.22 -28.62 -10.49
N ALA A 261 -1.00 -29.70 -10.52
CA ALA A 261 -2.27 -29.74 -11.26
C ALA A 261 -3.32 -28.78 -10.67
N MET A 262 -3.31 -28.64 -9.35
CA MET A 262 -4.19 -27.71 -8.63
C MET A 262 -3.78 -26.26 -8.87
N LEU A 263 -2.47 -25.97 -8.91
CA LEU A 263 -1.94 -24.65 -9.28
C LEU A 263 -2.31 -24.28 -10.72
N ASP A 264 -2.23 -25.23 -11.65
CA ASP A 264 -2.63 -24.99 -13.03
C ASP A 264 -4.11 -24.58 -13.11
N GLN A 265 -4.99 -25.27 -12.40
CA GLN A 265 -6.40 -24.89 -12.28
C GLN A 265 -6.59 -23.48 -11.72
N TRP A 266 -5.82 -23.09 -10.69
CA TRP A 266 -5.95 -21.77 -10.06
C TRP A 266 -5.50 -20.62 -10.96
N PHE A 267 -4.51 -20.84 -11.82
CA PHE A 267 -3.93 -19.81 -12.69
C PHE A 267 -4.26 -19.98 -14.19
N THR A 268 -5.14 -20.91 -14.55
CA THR A 268 -5.56 -21.14 -15.95
C THR A 268 -6.04 -19.86 -16.64
N THR A 269 -6.98 -19.13 -16.02
CA THR A 269 -7.54 -17.87 -16.55
C THR A 269 -6.46 -16.81 -16.73
N PHE A 270 -5.54 -16.71 -15.76
CA PHE A 270 -4.42 -15.76 -15.78
C PHE A 270 -3.42 -16.06 -16.91
N ARG A 271 -3.12 -17.33 -17.14
CA ARG A 271 -2.27 -17.77 -18.26
C ARG A 271 -2.94 -17.54 -19.62
N GLN A 272 -4.25 -17.72 -19.71
CA GLN A 272 -5.00 -17.51 -20.95
C GLN A 272 -5.14 -16.03 -21.32
N SER A 273 -5.35 -15.14 -20.35
CA SER A 273 -5.49 -13.68 -20.61
C SER A 273 -4.19 -13.07 -21.14
N LYS A 274 -3.05 -13.40 -20.52
CA LYS A 274 -1.72 -12.94 -20.96
C LYS A 274 -1.38 -13.43 -22.36
N ASN A 275 -1.64 -14.70 -22.68
CA ASN A 275 -1.41 -15.23 -24.04
C ASN A 275 -2.25 -14.52 -25.12
N LYS A 276 -3.43 -13.99 -24.76
CA LYS A 276 -4.31 -13.27 -25.68
C LYS A 276 -3.83 -11.84 -25.98
N ASP A 277 -3.31 -11.13 -24.97
CA ASP A 277 -2.74 -9.77 -25.13
C ASP A 277 -1.49 -9.77 -26.03
N TYR A 278 -0.67 -10.83 -26.01
CA TYR A 278 0.50 -10.94 -26.89
C TYR A 278 0.13 -11.26 -28.35
N ARG A 279 -0.94 -12.04 -28.57
CA ARG A 279 -1.43 -12.35 -29.91
C ARG A 279 -1.96 -11.11 -30.65
N ASN A 280 -2.45 -10.11 -29.92
CA ASN A 280 -2.90 -8.84 -30.50
C ASN A 280 -1.77 -7.80 -30.67
N LYS A 281 -0.59 -8.02 -30.08
CA LYS A 281 0.58 -7.12 -30.19
C LYS A 281 1.63 -7.58 -31.21
N THR A 282 1.41 -8.70 -31.89
CA THR A 282 2.27 -9.10 -33.01
C THR A 282 1.96 -8.19 -34.21
N PRO A 283 2.93 -7.48 -34.81
CA PRO A 283 2.66 -6.64 -35.96
C PRO A 283 2.11 -7.53 -37.08
N ARG A 284 0.93 -7.18 -37.60
CA ARG A 284 0.44 -7.75 -38.87
C ARG A 284 1.54 -7.49 -39.90
N ARG A 285 2.12 -8.55 -40.46
CA ARG A 285 3.06 -8.44 -41.59
C ARG A 285 2.43 -7.53 -42.65
N PRO A 286 3.18 -6.59 -43.24
CA PRO A 286 2.66 -5.80 -44.35
C PRO A 286 2.31 -6.77 -45.49
N ASP A 287 1.10 -6.63 -46.03
CA ASP A 287 0.63 -7.39 -47.17
C ASP A 287 1.46 -6.99 -48.40
N SER A 288 2.42 -7.84 -48.78
CA SER A 288 3.32 -7.63 -49.91
C SER A 288 2.65 -7.98 -51.24
N ARG A 289 1.45 -7.45 -51.50
CA ARG A 289 0.76 -7.53 -52.79
C ARG A 289 -0.03 -6.27 -53.09
N ARG A 290 0.67 -5.22 -53.50
CA ARG A 290 0.20 -4.26 -54.51
C ARG A 290 1.41 -3.72 -55.28
N SER A 291 1.74 -4.42 -56.37
CA SER A 291 2.37 -3.84 -57.56
C SER A 291 1.27 -3.28 -58.45
#